data_AF-A0A852VGS3-F1
#
_entry.id   AF-A0A852VGS3-F1
#
_cell.length_a   1.000
_cell.length_b   1.000
_cell.length_c   1.000
_cell.angle_alpha   90.00
_cell.angle_beta   90.00
_cell.angle_gamma   90.00
#
_symmetry.space_group_name_H-M   'P 1'
#
loop_
_entity.id
_entity.type
_entity.pdbx_description
1 polymer ?
#
loop_
_entity_poly.entity_id
_entity_poly.type
_entity_poly.pdbx_seq_one_letter_code
_entity_poly.pdbx_strand_id
1 'polypeptide(L)'
;MFLQKGFEATSVGEIAHRAHASKETFYNKFTNKNELFRAVIHRLTDRFASDIGLALGKNQEPRQALSAFGAILLGRLLSDEGIGLQNIVFMESRRFPEIASIFYELGPSRTLAVLAEYFDAQAKKGALRRMDSKLAASHFVGLLTSDMMMLRSLGLLGKPTPEEQAKRCRDAVEIFLRAYGQKD
;
A
#
# COMPACT_ATOMS: atom_id res chain seq x y z
N MET A 1 6.27 2.00 18.56
CA MET A 1 5.25 1.96 19.64
C MET A 1 3.96 1.33 19.14
N PHE A 2 3.23 1.96 18.20
CA PHE A 2 2.03 1.32 17.63
C PHE A 2 2.28 -0.10 17.11
N LEU A 3 3.34 -0.32 16.32
CA LEU A 3 3.72 -1.65 15.82
C LEU A 3 4.00 -2.70 16.90
N GLN A 4 4.33 -2.28 18.12
CA GLN A 4 4.72 -3.18 19.21
C GLN A 4 3.58 -3.42 20.21
N LYS A 5 2.73 -2.41 20.43
CA LYS A 5 1.71 -2.42 21.50
C LYS A 5 0.28 -2.33 20.99
N GLY A 6 0.08 -2.10 19.69
CA GLY A 6 -1.23 -1.76 19.14
C GLY A 6 -1.58 -0.28 19.30
N PHE A 7 -2.72 0.10 18.74
CA PHE A 7 -3.20 1.47 18.78
C PHE A 7 -3.72 1.82 20.17
N GLU A 8 -4.55 0.97 20.76
CA GLU A 8 -5.19 1.21 22.05
C GLU A 8 -4.17 1.36 23.18
N ALA A 9 -3.33 0.33 23.37
CA ALA A 9 -2.41 0.21 24.50
C ALA A 9 -1.26 1.24 24.46
N THR A 10 -1.11 1.98 23.36
CA THR A 10 -0.18 3.10 23.28
C THR A 10 -0.85 4.38 23.80
N SER A 11 -0.42 4.89 24.95
CA SER A 11 -0.95 6.15 25.50
C SER A 11 -0.18 7.39 25.01
N VAL A 12 -0.84 8.55 24.95
CA VAL A 12 -0.19 9.85 24.62
C VAL A 12 0.95 10.17 25.59
N GLY A 13 0.77 9.87 26.88
CA GLY A 13 1.81 10.07 27.89
C GLY A 13 3.05 9.23 27.61
N GLU A 14 2.86 7.97 27.22
CA GLU A 14 3.97 7.09 26.87
C GLU A 14 4.68 7.54 25.58
N ILE A 15 3.92 7.98 24.58
CA ILE A 15 4.47 8.56 23.34
C ILE A 15 5.32 9.79 23.65
N ALA A 16 4.78 10.74 24.42
CA ALA A 16 5.46 11.97 24.80
C ALA A 16 6.76 11.66 25.56
N HIS A 17 6.68 10.77 26.56
CA HIS A 17 7.84 10.30 27.31
C HIS A 17 8.91 9.67 26.41
N ARG A 18 8.53 8.75 25.51
CA ARG A 18 9.45 8.09 24.57
C ARG A 18 10.10 9.09 23.60
N ALA A 19 9.40 10.17 23.26
CA ALA A 19 9.87 11.24 22.38
C ALA A 19 10.64 12.35 23.13
N HIS A 20 10.88 12.19 24.44
CA HIS A 20 11.48 13.24 25.29
C HIS A 20 10.74 14.58 25.20
N ALA A 21 9.41 14.53 25.13
CA ALA A 21 8.52 15.68 25.02
C ALA A 21 7.48 15.69 26.15
N SER A 22 6.90 16.85 26.45
CA SER A 22 5.76 16.95 27.37
C SER A 22 4.44 16.58 26.67
N LYS A 23 3.40 16.27 27.45
CA LYS A 23 2.03 16.12 26.90
C LYS A 23 1.54 17.41 26.24
N GLU A 24 1.92 18.56 26.78
CA GLU A 24 1.60 19.86 26.19
C GLU A 24 2.24 20.02 24.79
N THR A 25 3.52 19.68 24.65
CA THR A 25 4.19 19.66 23.33
C THR A 25 3.51 18.71 22.34
N PHE A 26 3.01 17.56 22.81
CA PHE A 26 2.21 16.67 21.97
C PHE A 26 0.93 17.36 21.49
N TYR A 27 0.14 17.91 22.41
CA TYR A 27 -1.16 18.53 22.08
C TYR A 27 -1.02 19.81 21.26
N ASN A 28 0.12 20.51 21.34
CA ASN A 28 0.46 21.61 20.43
C ASN A 28 0.64 21.16 18.97
N LYS A 29 0.96 19.88 18.72
CA LYS A 29 1.14 19.33 17.38
C LYS A 29 -0.01 18.46 16.90
N PHE A 30 -0.65 17.73 17.81
CA PHE A 30 -1.68 16.75 17.48
C PHE A 30 -2.84 16.88 18.46
N THR A 31 -4.04 17.13 17.95
CA THR A 31 -5.25 17.27 18.77
C THR A 31 -5.57 15.99 19.53
N ASN A 32 -5.25 14.83 18.97
CA ASN A 32 -5.46 13.52 19.60
C ASN A 32 -4.54 12.44 18.99
N LYS A 33 -4.67 11.21 19.49
CA LYS A 33 -3.87 10.06 19.02
C LYS A 33 -4.19 9.65 17.57
N ASN A 34 -5.41 9.89 17.09
CA ASN A 34 -5.81 9.62 15.70
C ASN A 34 -5.08 10.59 14.74
N GLU A 35 -4.93 11.87 15.11
CA GLU A 35 -4.17 12.84 14.31
C GLU A 35 -2.68 12.48 14.23
N LEU A 36 -2.09 12.04 15.35
CA LEU A 36 -0.73 11.47 15.30
C LEU A 36 -0.69 10.26 14.36
N PHE A 37 -1.66 9.33 14.48
CA PHE A 37 -1.70 8.15 13.62
C PHE A 37 -1.79 8.55 12.15
N ARG A 38 -2.69 9.47 11.79
CA ARG A 38 -2.80 10.04 10.43
C ARG A 38 -1.47 10.59 9.94
N ALA A 39 -0.77 11.38 10.75
CA ALA A 39 0.53 11.92 10.39
C ALA A 39 1.60 10.81 10.18
N VAL A 40 1.57 9.76 11.01
CA VAL A 40 2.44 8.59 10.84
C VAL A 40 2.13 7.87 9.54
N ILE A 41 0.86 7.54 9.26
CA ILE A 41 0.46 6.87 8.02
C ILE A 41 0.84 7.72 6.81
N HIS A 42 0.54 9.02 6.84
CA HIS A 42 0.91 9.95 5.78
C HIS A 42 2.41 9.88 5.51
N ARG A 43 3.25 10.00 6.54
CA ARG A 43 4.70 9.90 6.37
C ARG A 43 5.15 8.56 5.76
N LEU A 44 4.47 7.47 6.13
CA LEU A 44 4.76 6.13 5.64
C LEU A 44 4.31 5.90 4.18
N THR A 45 3.31 6.63 3.69
CA THR A 45 2.74 6.43 2.36
C THR A 45 3.06 7.53 1.35
N ASP A 46 3.48 8.70 1.80
CA ASP A 46 3.68 9.89 0.95
C ASP A 46 4.73 9.65 -0.16
N ARG A 47 5.93 9.20 0.23
CA ARG A 47 6.98 8.85 -0.74
C ARG A 47 6.55 7.71 -1.66
N PHE A 48 5.83 6.74 -1.11
CA PHE A 48 5.41 5.56 -1.86
C PHE A 48 4.50 5.90 -3.03
N ALA A 49 3.53 6.81 -2.84
CA ALA A 49 2.64 7.25 -3.91
C ALA A 49 3.40 7.95 -5.06
N SER A 50 4.41 8.76 -4.72
CA SER A 50 5.28 9.39 -5.72
C SER A 50 6.10 8.35 -6.50
N ASP A 51 6.67 7.37 -5.80
CA ASP A 51 7.54 6.35 -6.42
C ASP A 51 6.77 5.48 -7.42
N ILE A 52 5.55 5.05 -7.08
CA ILE A 52 4.70 4.27 -8.00
C ILE A 52 4.23 5.09 -9.20
N GLY A 53 3.91 6.38 -9.01
CA GLY A 53 3.54 7.27 -10.11
C GLY A 53 4.69 7.48 -11.10
N LEU A 54 5.91 7.66 -10.59
CA LEU A 54 7.12 7.76 -11.42
C LEU A 54 7.41 6.45 -12.17
N ALA A 55 7.24 5.29 -11.52
CA ALA A 55 7.47 3.99 -12.16
C ALA A 55 6.52 3.74 -13.34
N LEU A 56 5.25 4.10 -13.18
CA LEU A 56 4.23 4.00 -14.23
C LEU A 56 4.47 5.03 -15.35
N GLY A 57 4.88 6.26 -15.00
CA GLY A 57 5.09 7.34 -15.96
C GLY A 57 6.37 7.21 -16.82
N LYS A 58 7.40 6.52 -16.32
CA LYS A 58 8.68 6.35 -17.04
C LYS A 58 8.60 5.43 -18.26
N ASN A 59 7.65 4.51 -18.29
CA ASN A 59 7.56 3.47 -19.32
C ASN A 59 6.27 3.61 -20.12
N GLN A 60 6.39 3.72 -21.44
CA GLN A 60 5.20 3.76 -22.30
C GLN A 60 4.55 2.39 -22.47
N GLU A 61 5.35 1.33 -22.41
CA GLU A 61 4.92 -0.05 -22.61
C GLU A 61 4.35 -0.64 -21.29
N PRO A 62 3.11 -1.18 -21.30
CA PRO A 62 2.45 -1.68 -20.11
C PRO A 62 3.21 -2.74 -19.32
N ARG A 63 3.86 -3.71 -19.97
CA ARG A 63 4.59 -4.78 -19.27
C ARG A 63 5.73 -4.20 -18.42
N GLN A 64 6.53 -3.29 -18.97
CA GLN A 64 7.61 -2.63 -18.24
C GLN A 64 7.10 -1.75 -17.09
N ALA A 65 6.09 -0.92 -17.35
CA ALA A 65 5.49 -0.05 -16.34
C ALA A 65 4.92 -0.83 -15.16
N LEU A 66 4.13 -1.86 -15.45
CA LEU A 66 3.48 -2.70 -14.44
C LEU A 66 4.48 -3.57 -13.68
N SER A 67 5.55 -4.00 -14.35
CA SER A 67 6.64 -4.73 -13.68
C SER A 67 7.36 -3.85 -12.65
N ALA A 68 7.67 -2.60 -13.02
CA ALA A 68 8.32 -1.65 -12.11
C ALA A 68 7.40 -1.27 -10.94
N PHE A 69 6.13 -0.99 -11.23
CA PHE A 69 5.10 -0.74 -10.21
C PHE A 69 4.99 -1.92 -9.22
N GLY A 70 4.86 -3.14 -9.73
CA GLY A 70 4.66 -4.32 -8.90
C GLY A 70 5.86 -4.61 -7.99
N ALA A 71 7.08 -4.39 -8.46
CA ALA A 71 8.28 -4.53 -7.64
C ALA A 71 8.28 -3.54 -6.45
N ILE A 72 7.93 -2.27 -6.70
CA ILE A 72 7.84 -1.24 -5.65
C ILE A 72 6.72 -1.59 -4.65
N LEU A 73 5.54 -1.99 -5.17
CA LEU A 73 4.39 -2.35 -4.33
C LEU A 73 4.68 -3.56 -3.45
N LEU A 74 5.19 -4.66 -4.01
CA LEU A 74 5.50 -5.88 -3.25
C LEU A 74 6.59 -5.63 -2.20
N GLY A 75 7.64 -4.87 -2.56
CA GLY A 75 8.69 -4.49 -1.63
C GLY A 75 8.15 -3.70 -0.42
N ARG A 76 7.13 -2.86 -0.63
CA ARG A 76 6.46 -2.13 0.45
C ARG A 76 5.52 -3.01 1.26
N LEU A 77 4.58 -3.68 0.60
CA LEU A 77 3.51 -4.44 1.24
C LEU A 77 4.03 -5.64 2.04
N LEU A 78 5.06 -6.32 1.54
CA LEU A 78 5.60 -7.54 2.16
C LEU A 78 6.77 -7.26 3.12
N SER A 79 7.13 -5.99 3.33
CA SER A 79 8.08 -5.58 4.37
C SER A 79 7.52 -5.82 5.78
N ASP A 80 8.38 -5.95 6.78
CA ASP A 80 7.95 -6.14 8.17
C ASP A 80 7.14 -4.92 8.67
N GLU A 81 7.50 -3.72 8.23
CA GLU A 81 6.75 -2.50 8.53
C GLU A 81 5.36 -2.50 7.87
N GLY A 82 5.26 -2.90 6.60
CA GLY A 82 4.00 -2.98 5.86
C GLY A 82 3.03 -3.98 6.48
N ILE A 83 3.52 -5.18 6.76
CA ILE A 83 2.72 -6.24 7.41
C ILE A 83 2.33 -5.84 8.84
N GLY A 84 3.27 -5.29 9.62
CA GLY A 84 3.00 -4.83 10.97
C GLY A 84 1.92 -3.75 11.01
N LEU A 85 1.98 -2.79 10.08
CA LEU A 85 1.00 -1.72 9.98
C LEU A 85 -0.39 -2.26 9.64
N GLN A 86 -0.49 -3.13 8.64
CA GLN A 86 -1.76 -3.74 8.25
C GLN A 86 -2.38 -4.54 9.41
N ASN A 87 -1.57 -5.32 10.12
CA ASN A 87 -2.04 -6.12 11.25
C ASN A 87 -2.68 -5.25 12.34
N ILE A 88 -2.06 -4.12 12.69
CA ILE A 88 -2.65 -3.18 13.67
C ILE A 88 -3.99 -2.67 13.19
N VAL A 89 -4.07 -2.21 11.94
CA VAL A 89 -5.32 -1.68 11.39
C VAL A 89 -6.40 -2.75 11.43
N PHE A 90 -6.09 -3.98 11.04
CA PHE A 90 -7.06 -5.07 11.03
C PHE A 90 -7.53 -5.46 12.44
N MET A 91 -6.60 -5.52 13.41
CA MET A 91 -6.92 -5.84 14.81
C MET A 91 -7.77 -4.76 15.48
N GLU A 92 -7.49 -3.50 15.19
CA GLU A 92 -8.02 -2.36 15.96
C GLU A 92 -9.23 -1.69 15.26
N SER A 93 -9.44 -1.93 13.95
CA SER A 93 -10.48 -1.26 13.13
C SER A 93 -11.91 -1.40 13.65
N ARG A 94 -12.25 -2.53 14.29
CA ARG A 94 -13.60 -2.73 14.86
C ARG A 94 -13.86 -1.81 16.05
N ARG A 95 -12.82 -1.48 16.80
CA ARG A 95 -12.90 -0.64 18.00
C ARG A 95 -12.63 0.84 17.68
N PHE A 96 -11.75 1.10 16.71
CA PHE A 96 -11.39 2.43 16.26
C PHE A 96 -11.56 2.54 14.74
N PRO A 97 -12.80 2.66 14.22
CA PRO A 97 -13.05 2.68 12.78
C PRO A 97 -12.28 3.77 12.02
N GLU A 98 -11.97 4.89 12.69
CA GLU A 98 -11.24 6.02 12.12
C GLU A 98 -9.85 5.61 11.63
N ILE A 99 -9.16 4.68 12.30
CA ILE A 99 -7.82 4.26 11.87
C ILE A 99 -7.88 3.51 10.53
N ALA A 100 -8.98 2.78 10.29
CA ALA A 100 -9.19 2.03 9.05
C ALA A 100 -9.47 2.99 7.89
N SER A 101 -10.30 4.02 8.12
CA SER A 101 -10.53 5.09 7.14
C SER A 101 -9.23 5.84 6.84
N ILE A 102 -8.49 6.28 7.86
CA ILE A 102 -7.19 6.94 7.69
C ILE A 102 -6.23 6.08 6.87
N PHE A 103 -6.09 4.81 7.22
CA PHE A 103 -5.22 3.88 6.51
C PHE A 103 -5.64 3.72 5.05
N TYR A 104 -6.93 3.48 4.79
CA TYR A 104 -7.46 3.27 3.44
C TYR A 104 -7.31 4.52 2.57
N GLU A 105 -7.65 5.70 3.09
CA GLU A 105 -7.56 7.00 2.41
C GLU A 105 -6.13 7.40 2.06
N LEU A 106 -5.17 7.09 2.94
CA LEU A 106 -3.79 7.53 2.78
C LEU A 106 -2.89 6.50 2.09
N GLY A 107 -3.32 5.24 1.98
CA GLY A 107 -2.56 4.15 1.36
C GLY A 107 -3.32 3.51 0.19
N PRO A 108 -4.07 2.41 0.43
CA PRO A 108 -4.67 1.59 -0.62
C PRO A 108 -5.46 2.37 -1.68
N SER A 109 -6.32 3.31 -1.27
CA SER A 109 -7.15 4.06 -2.22
C SER A 109 -6.31 4.91 -3.20
N ARG A 110 -5.22 5.53 -2.73
CA ARG A 110 -4.30 6.30 -3.56
C ARG A 110 -3.54 5.41 -4.55
N THR A 111 -3.07 4.25 -4.09
CA THR A 111 -2.41 3.27 -4.97
C THR A 111 -3.33 2.79 -6.09
N LEU A 112 -4.59 2.48 -5.76
CA LEU A 112 -5.59 2.08 -6.76
C LEU A 112 -5.93 3.23 -7.71
N ALA A 113 -6.04 4.46 -7.22
CA ALA A 113 -6.31 5.63 -8.06
C ALA A 113 -5.21 5.88 -9.10
N VAL A 114 -3.94 5.90 -8.67
CA VAL A 114 -2.79 6.08 -9.58
C VAL A 114 -2.75 5.01 -10.66
N LEU A 115 -3.04 3.77 -10.29
CA LEU A 115 -3.05 2.65 -11.24
C LEU A 115 -4.24 2.74 -12.21
N ALA A 116 -5.42 3.14 -11.73
CA ALA A 116 -6.60 3.35 -12.57
C ALA A 116 -6.39 4.48 -13.58
N GLU A 117 -5.78 5.60 -13.16
CA GLU A 117 -5.42 6.70 -14.05
C GLU A 117 -4.44 6.26 -15.15
N TYR A 118 -3.44 5.45 -14.80
CA TYR A 118 -2.53 4.84 -15.76
C TYR A 118 -3.27 3.95 -16.77
N PHE A 119 -4.19 3.10 -16.29
CA PHE A 119 -4.98 2.23 -17.16
C PHE A 119 -5.89 3.01 -18.12
N ASP A 120 -6.55 4.08 -17.65
CA ASP A 120 -7.32 4.97 -18.51
C ASP A 120 -6.45 5.59 -19.62
N ALA A 121 -5.23 6.01 -19.27
CA ALA A 121 -4.30 6.56 -20.25
C ALA A 121 -3.86 5.51 -21.29
N GLN A 122 -3.59 4.28 -20.87
CA GLN A 122 -3.19 3.20 -21.79
C GLN A 122 -4.36 2.71 -22.65
N ALA A 123 -5.58 2.68 -22.13
CA ALA A 123 -6.77 2.36 -22.90
C ALA A 123 -7.05 3.42 -23.99
N LYS A 124 -6.83 4.71 -23.69
CA LYS A 124 -6.93 5.80 -24.69
C LYS A 124 -5.89 5.68 -25.80
N LYS A 125 -4.70 5.17 -25.49
CA LYS A 125 -3.62 4.91 -26.47
C LYS A 125 -3.81 3.61 -27.25
N GLY A 126 -4.82 2.80 -26.89
CA GLY A 126 -5.03 1.48 -27.49
C GLY A 126 -4.02 0.43 -27.04
N ALA A 127 -3.22 0.66 -25.99
CA ALA A 127 -2.28 -0.34 -25.46
C ALA A 127 -2.96 -1.35 -24.53
N LEU A 128 -4.04 -0.93 -23.87
CA LEU A 128 -4.96 -1.81 -23.13
C LEU A 128 -6.35 -1.71 -23.76
N ARG A 129 -7.19 -2.73 -23.56
CA ARG A 129 -8.60 -2.67 -23.97
C ARG A 129 -9.36 -1.69 -23.09
N ARG A 130 -10.54 -1.24 -23.55
CA ARG A 130 -11.45 -0.47 -22.68
C ARG A 130 -11.98 -1.37 -21.56
N MET A 131 -11.92 -0.90 -20.32
CA MET A 131 -12.39 -1.61 -19.13
C MET A 131 -12.82 -0.64 -18.02
N ASP A 132 -13.39 -1.17 -16.94
CA ASP A 132 -13.44 -0.46 -15.66
C ASP A 132 -12.02 -0.45 -15.05
N SER A 133 -11.34 0.70 -15.15
CA SER A 133 -9.96 0.87 -14.69
C SER A 133 -9.82 0.75 -13.17
N LYS A 134 -10.86 1.09 -12.39
CA LYS A 134 -10.81 0.95 -10.92
C LYS A 134 -10.86 -0.52 -10.53
N LEU A 135 -11.77 -1.28 -11.15
CA LEU A 135 -11.85 -2.72 -10.92
C LEU A 135 -10.59 -3.44 -11.42
N ALA A 136 -10.06 -3.06 -12.58
CA ALA A 136 -8.82 -3.61 -13.12
C ALA A 136 -7.61 -3.32 -12.21
N ALA A 137 -7.55 -2.14 -11.58
CA ALA A 137 -6.54 -1.82 -10.57
C ALA A 137 -6.61 -2.77 -9.37
N SER A 138 -7.81 -3.03 -8.85
CA SER A 138 -8.00 -4.01 -7.77
C SER A 138 -7.60 -5.42 -8.18
N HIS A 139 -7.95 -5.85 -9.40
CA HIS A 139 -7.52 -7.16 -9.92
C HIS A 139 -6.00 -7.27 -10.02
N PHE A 140 -5.32 -6.24 -10.55
CA PHE A 140 -3.86 -6.28 -10.70
C PHE A 140 -3.16 -6.34 -9.33
N VAL A 141 -3.60 -5.52 -8.37
CA VAL A 141 -3.07 -5.58 -7.00
C VAL A 141 -3.34 -6.96 -6.39
N GLY A 142 -4.53 -7.52 -6.58
CA GLY A 142 -4.87 -8.87 -6.12
C GLY A 142 -3.99 -9.96 -6.73
N LEU A 143 -3.66 -9.88 -8.03
CA LEU A 143 -2.74 -10.80 -8.70
C LEU A 143 -1.32 -10.70 -8.17
N LEU A 144 -0.87 -9.48 -7.83
CA LEU A 144 0.45 -9.26 -7.25
C LEU A 144 0.56 -9.87 -5.84
N THR A 145 -0.44 -9.62 -5.00
CA THR A 145 -0.37 -9.98 -3.57
C THR A 145 -0.85 -11.39 -3.29
N SER A 146 -1.88 -11.86 -4.00
CA SER A 146 -2.55 -13.15 -3.78
C SER A 146 -2.75 -13.40 -2.28
N ASP A 147 -2.23 -14.52 -1.78
CA ASP A 147 -2.20 -15.01 -0.42
C ASP A 147 -0.97 -14.54 0.38
N MET A 148 0.01 -13.89 -0.24
CA MET A 148 1.30 -13.58 0.39
C MET A 148 1.14 -12.68 1.62
N MET A 149 0.27 -11.67 1.54
CA MET A 149 0.05 -10.76 2.67
C MET A 149 -0.59 -11.50 3.85
N MET A 150 -1.53 -12.40 3.59
CA MET A 150 -2.14 -13.26 4.61
C MET A 150 -1.09 -14.19 5.21
N LEU A 151 -0.32 -14.91 4.39
CA LEU A 151 0.71 -15.83 4.87
C LEU A 151 1.83 -15.14 5.66
N ARG A 152 2.26 -13.94 5.24
CA ARG A 152 3.21 -13.09 6.01
C ARG A 152 2.63 -12.72 7.36
N SER A 153 1.36 -12.31 7.40
CA SER A 153 0.68 -11.89 8.63
C SER A 153 0.51 -13.05 9.62
N LEU A 154 0.33 -14.28 9.12
CA LEU A 154 0.26 -15.50 9.91
C LEU A 154 1.64 -16.05 10.32
N GLY A 155 2.74 -15.45 9.88
CA GLY A 155 4.09 -15.96 10.11
C GLY A 155 4.42 -17.24 9.32
N LEU A 156 3.57 -17.64 8.37
CA LEU A 156 3.75 -18.81 7.50
C LEU A 156 4.63 -18.50 6.28
N LEU A 157 4.93 -17.23 6.04
CA LEU A 157 5.82 -16.77 4.99
C LEU A 157 6.87 -15.81 5.57
N GLY A 158 8.15 -16.07 5.29
CA GLY A 158 9.24 -15.12 5.52
C GLY A 158 9.17 -13.94 4.56
N LYS A 159 10.04 -12.92 4.72
CA LYS A 159 10.10 -11.81 3.75
C LYS A 159 10.58 -12.37 2.41
N PRO A 160 9.80 -12.24 1.32
CA PRO A 160 10.20 -12.81 0.04
C PRO A 160 11.44 -12.12 -0.51
N THR A 161 12.31 -12.90 -1.14
CA THR A 161 13.52 -12.38 -1.80
C THR A 161 13.16 -11.49 -2.98
N PRO A 162 14.07 -10.61 -3.43
CA PRO A 162 13.84 -9.82 -4.64
C PRO A 162 13.52 -10.68 -5.88
N GLU A 163 14.10 -11.87 -5.97
CA GLU A 163 13.85 -12.80 -7.08
C GLU A 163 12.43 -13.38 -7.03
N GLU A 164 11.95 -13.78 -5.85
CA GLU A 164 10.58 -14.26 -5.66
C GLU A 164 9.55 -13.16 -5.99
N GLN A 165 9.81 -11.93 -5.53
CA GLN A 165 8.97 -10.76 -5.85
C GLN A 165 8.97 -10.49 -7.36
N ALA A 166 10.14 -10.54 -8.01
CA ALA A 166 10.25 -10.34 -9.45
C ALA A 166 9.50 -11.44 -10.23
N LYS A 167 9.59 -12.70 -9.80
CA LYS A 167 8.83 -13.80 -10.41
C LYS A 167 7.33 -13.56 -10.28
N ARG A 168 6.85 -13.23 -9.09
CA ARG A 168 5.43 -12.92 -8.84
C ARG A 168 4.95 -11.76 -9.70
N CYS A 169 5.75 -10.70 -9.79
CA CYS A 169 5.45 -9.56 -10.63
C CYS A 169 5.30 -9.96 -12.11
N ARG A 170 6.24 -10.76 -12.65
CA ARG A 170 6.14 -11.26 -14.03
C ARG A 170 4.86 -12.07 -14.27
N ASP A 171 4.54 -12.99 -13.37
CA ASP A 171 3.35 -13.85 -13.48
C ASP A 171 2.06 -13.00 -13.44
N ALA A 172 1.97 -12.04 -12.51
CA ALA A 172 0.82 -11.14 -12.38
C ALA A 172 0.63 -10.24 -13.62
N VAL A 173 1.72 -9.67 -14.14
CA VAL A 173 1.71 -8.84 -15.35
C VAL A 173 1.26 -9.65 -16.56
N GLU A 174 1.77 -10.87 -16.72
CA GLU A 174 1.37 -11.74 -17.83
C GLU A 174 -0.13 -12.08 -17.79
N ILE A 175 -0.65 -12.48 -16.62
CA ILE A 175 -2.08 -12.77 -16.45
C ILE A 175 -2.92 -11.52 -16.71
N PHE A 176 -2.50 -10.37 -16.18
CA PHE A 176 -3.20 -9.11 -16.37
C PHE A 176 -3.25 -8.71 -17.84
N LEU A 177 -2.13 -8.77 -18.57
CA LEU A 177 -2.08 -8.41 -19.98
C LEU A 177 -2.84 -9.39 -20.87
N ARG A 178 -2.94 -10.68 -20.51
CA ARG A 178 -3.86 -11.61 -21.20
C ARG A 178 -5.32 -11.22 -21.00
N ALA A 179 -5.67 -10.72 -19.82
CA ALA A 179 -7.02 -10.32 -19.48
C ALA A 179 -7.41 -8.93 -19.99
N TYR A 180 -6.46 -7.99 -20.09
CA TYR A 180 -6.70 -6.56 -20.33
C TYR A 180 -5.87 -5.94 -21.46
N GLY A 181 -4.89 -6.64 -22.01
CA GLY A 181 -4.22 -6.23 -23.24
C GLY A 181 -5.19 -6.19 -24.41
N GLN A 182 -4.82 -5.48 -25.48
CA GLN A 182 -5.52 -5.65 -26.75
C GLN A 182 -5.37 -7.10 -27.21
N LYS A 183 -6.44 -7.64 -27.78
CA LYS A 183 -6.31 -8.85 -28.59
C LYS A 183 -5.70 -8.42 -29.92
N ASP A 184 -4.65 -9.11 -30.33
CA ASP A 184 -4.27 -9.13 -31.75
C ASP A 184 -5.44 -9.62 -32.61
#